data_AF-A0AAN0JYC3-F1
#
_entry.id   AF-A0AAN0JYC3-F1
#
_cell.length_a   1.000
_cell.length_b   1.000
_cell.length_c   1.000
_cell.angle_alpha   90.00
_cell.angle_beta   90.00
_cell.angle_gamma   90.00
#
_symmetry.space_group_name_H-M   'P 1'
#
loop_
_entity.id
_entity.type
_entity.pdbx_description
1 polymer ?
#
loop_
_entity_poly.entity_id
_entity_poly.type
_entity_poly.pdbx_seq_one_letter_code
_entity_poly.pdbx_strand_id
1 'polypeptide(L)'
;EALPGTQIIDIRFAYDINDLQKKWKKLKEANNNLQFAEAYEVETGRKRMIHSSNCSCSNDDLVDAKEFYLTKVDHLKVAVAMERNNALTHKLPIAFVTFAKGVTPKVYVESYKPCRRTPQSSLSDSINSNNWELFLSPLSWDLIWENLSSNRVIWWLRWFTLNLILILFVIFFTTPPVILNSSEEIWIYFKHKAGELNITIKNATGYGVPGFVQSYFASFLSILLASLMMYCITKSVAFEYHWSK
;
A
#
# COMPACT_ATOMS: atom_id res chain seq x y z
N GLU A 1 9.49 16.54 38.89
CA GLU A 1 8.60 16.29 37.73
C GLU A 1 9.33 16.69 36.47
N ALA A 2 9.38 15.84 35.45
CA ALA A 2 10.32 16.00 34.32
C ALA A 2 10.04 17.21 33.39
N LEU A 3 8.93 17.92 33.58
CA LEU A 3 8.47 19.01 32.72
C LEU A 3 7.82 20.14 33.57
N PRO A 4 8.59 21.09 34.12
CA PRO A 4 8.04 22.19 34.90
C PRO A 4 7.29 23.20 34.01
N GLY A 5 6.06 23.57 34.39
CA GLY A 5 5.25 24.58 33.69
C GLY A 5 4.36 24.07 32.56
N THR A 6 4.27 22.74 32.37
CA THR A 6 3.46 22.13 31.31
C THR A 6 2.10 21.68 31.86
N GLN A 7 1.02 22.30 31.39
CA GLN A 7 -0.33 21.76 31.61
C GLN A 7 -0.73 20.91 30.40
N ILE A 8 -0.79 19.60 30.60
CA ILE A 8 -1.37 18.65 29.64
C ILE A 8 -2.88 18.68 29.83
N ILE A 9 -3.63 18.87 28.73
CA ILE A 9 -5.09 18.87 28.76
C ILE A 9 -5.63 17.45 28.63
N ASP A 10 -5.12 16.70 27.65
CA ASP A 10 -5.71 15.41 27.26
C ASP A 10 -4.64 14.48 26.68
N ILE A 11 -4.80 13.18 26.94
CA ILE A 11 -3.97 12.11 26.39
C ILE A 11 -4.90 11.06 25.78
N ARG A 12 -4.79 10.87 24.47
CA ARG A 12 -5.64 9.95 23.71
C ARG A 12 -4.80 8.84 23.09
N PHE A 13 -5.15 7.59 23.37
CA PHE A 13 -4.50 6.45 22.73
C PHE A 13 -5.06 6.19 21.34
N ALA A 14 -4.21 5.74 20.43
CA ALA A 14 -4.62 5.23 19.13
C ALA A 14 -4.98 3.75 19.22
N TYR A 15 -5.88 3.31 18.34
CA TYR A 15 -6.40 1.94 18.28
C TYR A 15 -6.34 1.43 16.84
N ASP A 16 -6.22 0.12 16.66
CA ASP A 16 -6.31 -0.48 15.33
C ASP A 16 -7.76 -0.49 14.86
N ILE A 17 -8.03 0.27 13.80
CA ILE A 17 -9.35 0.41 13.20
C ILE A 17 -9.43 -0.19 11.79
N ASN A 18 -8.41 -0.90 11.32
CA ASN A 18 -8.36 -1.42 9.95
C ASN A 18 -9.54 -2.32 9.61
N ASP A 19 -9.82 -3.30 10.48
CA ASP A 19 -10.93 -4.22 10.27
C ASP A 19 -12.29 -3.53 10.39
N LEU A 20 -12.40 -2.57 11.31
CA LEU A 20 -13.59 -1.74 11.46
C LEU A 20 -13.86 -0.93 10.19
N GLN A 21 -12.85 -0.26 9.65
CA GLN A 21 -12.97 0.52 8.41
C GLN A 21 -13.29 -0.37 7.22
N LYS A 22 -12.68 -1.56 7.12
CA LYS A 22 -12.99 -2.54 6.06
C LYS A 22 -14.46 -2.97 6.11
N LYS A 23 -15.01 -3.26 7.29
CA LYS A 23 -16.42 -3.62 7.45
C LYS A 23 -17.35 -2.43 7.19
N TRP A 24 -16.96 -1.24 7.64
CA TRP A 24 -17.72 -0.01 7.40
C TRP A 24 -17.79 0.34 5.92
N LYS A 25 -16.69 0.16 5.16
CA LYS A 25 -16.67 0.33 3.71
C LYS A 25 -17.65 -0.62 3.02
N LYS A 26 -17.64 -1.90 3.39
CA LYS A 26 -18.60 -2.90 2.88
C LYS A 26 -20.05 -2.53 3.22
N LEU A 27 -20.29 -2.01 4.43
CA LEU A 27 -21.61 -1.54 4.84
C LEU A 27 -22.07 -0.36 3.97
N LYS A 28 -21.19 0.60 3.72
CA LYS A 28 -21.48 1.75 2.85
C LYS A 28 -21.78 1.31 1.41
N GLU A 29 -20.98 0.39 0.87
CA GLU A 29 -21.22 -0.20 -0.46
C GLU A 29 -22.57 -0.92 -0.52
N ALA A 30 -22.89 -1.76 0.47
CA ALA A 30 -24.17 -2.45 0.54
C ALA A 30 -25.36 -1.48 0.67
N ASN A 31 -25.21 -0.41 1.46
CA ASN A 31 -26.24 0.61 1.62
C ASN A 31 -26.46 1.42 0.32
N ASN A 32 -25.39 1.76 -0.39
CA ASN A 32 -25.50 2.41 -1.70
C ASN A 32 -26.23 1.50 -2.70
N ASN A 33 -25.92 0.21 -2.71
CA ASN A 33 -26.58 -0.75 -3.59
C ASN A 33 -28.05 -0.97 -3.22
N LEU A 34 -28.40 -0.94 -1.93
CA LEU A 34 -29.78 -0.96 -1.45
C LEU A 34 -30.56 0.26 -1.96
N GLN A 35 -30.02 1.46 -1.77
CA GLN A 35 -30.63 2.71 -2.26
C GLN A 35 -30.85 2.67 -3.77
N PHE A 36 -29.89 2.12 -4.52
CA PHE A 36 -30.02 1.96 -5.96
C PHE A 36 -31.13 0.97 -6.34
N ALA A 37 -31.26 -0.15 -5.61
CA ALA A 37 -32.33 -1.12 -5.85
C ALA A 37 -33.72 -0.55 -5.52
N GLU A 38 -33.83 0.24 -4.45
CA GLU A 38 -35.07 0.93 -4.07
C GLU A 38 -35.47 1.98 -5.10
N ALA A 39 -34.53 2.82 -5.54
CA ALA A 39 -34.78 3.81 -6.59
C ALA A 39 -35.26 3.15 -7.88
N TYR A 40 -34.63 2.05 -8.29
CA TYR A 40 -35.03 1.30 -9.47
C TYR A 40 -36.47 0.75 -9.38
N GLU A 41 -36.87 0.23 -8.22
CA GLU A 41 -38.23 -0.28 -7.99
C GLU A 41 -39.27 0.84 -8.05
N VAL A 42 -38.96 2.01 -7.49
CA VAL A 42 -39.84 3.19 -7.54
C VAL A 42 -40.00 3.73 -8.96
N GLU A 43 -38.92 3.80 -9.73
CA GLU A 43 -38.93 4.36 -11.10
C GLU A 43 -39.60 3.43 -12.12
N THR A 44 -39.34 2.13 -12.04
CA THR A 44 -39.78 1.17 -13.06
C THR A 44 -40.99 0.35 -12.65
N GLY A 45 -41.36 0.35 -11.36
CA GLY A 45 -42.36 -0.54 -10.79
C GLY A 45 -41.94 -2.02 -10.80
N ARG A 46 -40.68 -2.34 -11.10
CA ARG A 46 -40.16 -3.71 -11.19
C ARG A 46 -39.02 -3.94 -10.20
N LYS A 47 -38.95 -5.15 -9.66
CA LYS A 47 -37.87 -5.58 -8.79
C LYS A 47 -36.62 -5.88 -9.60
N ARG A 48 -35.47 -5.41 -9.12
CA ARG A 48 -34.17 -5.74 -9.70
C ARG A 48 -33.73 -7.11 -9.19
N MET A 49 -33.43 -8.04 -10.09
CA MET A 49 -32.89 -9.35 -9.73
C MET A 49 -31.37 -9.33 -9.83
N ILE A 50 -30.68 -9.94 -8.86
CA ILE A 50 -29.22 -10.11 -8.85
C ILE A 50 -28.87 -11.57 -8.53
N HIS A 51 -27.69 -12.00 -8.94
CA HIS A 51 -27.16 -13.28 -8.48
C HIS A 51 -26.66 -13.16 -7.04
N SER A 52 -27.06 -14.10 -6.19
CA SER A 52 -26.60 -14.20 -4.80
C SER A 52 -25.10 -14.57 -4.72
N SER A 53 -24.60 -15.29 -5.72
CA SER A 53 -23.20 -15.72 -5.83
C SER A 53 -22.40 -14.83 -6.79
N ASN A 54 -21.07 -14.79 -6.62
CA ASN A 54 -20.16 -14.08 -7.54
C ASN A 54 -20.06 -14.73 -8.94
N CYS A 55 -20.83 -15.79 -9.20
CA CYS A 55 -20.78 -16.57 -10.42
C CYS A 55 -22.10 -16.40 -11.18
N SER A 56 -22.08 -15.70 -12.31
CA SER A 56 -23.28 -15.42 -13.13
C SER A 56 -23.71 -16.60 -14.01
N CYS A 57 -23.41 -17.84 -13.61
CA CYS A 57 -23.52 -19.00 -14.50
C CYS A 57 -24.85 -19.75 -14.38
N SER A 58 -25.70 -19.44 -13.41
CA SER A 58 -26.99 -20.15 -13.22
C SER A 58 -28.12 -19.19 -12.87
N ASN A 59 -29.25 -19.34 -13.56
CA ASN A 59 -30.46 -18.53 -13.36
C ASN A 59 -31.19 -18.86 -12.06
N ASP A 60 -30.90 -20.01 -11.44
CA ASP A 60 -31.52 -20.45 -10.17
C ASP A 60 -31.07 -19.61 -8.95
N ASP A 61 -29.98 -18.84 -9.08
CA ASP A 61 -29.42 -18.01 -8.01
C ASP A 61 -29.95 -16.56 -8.00
N LEU A 62 -30.97 -16.25 -8.80
CA LEU A 62 -31.54 -14.91 -8.92
C LEU A 62 -32.41 -14.58 -7.70
N VAL A 63 -31.98 -13.58 -6.94
CA VAL A 63 -32.68 -13.07 -5.76
C VAL A 63 -33.06 -11.60 -5.95
N ASP A 64 -34.10 -11.16 -5.24
CA ASP A 64 -34.47 -9.74 -5.18
C ASP A 64 -33.31 -8.94 -4.57
N ALA A 65 -32.79 -7.99 -5.35
CA ALA A 65 -31.66 -7.16 -4.94
C ALA A 65 -31.95 -6.38 -3.66
N LYS A 66 -33.19 -5.89 -3.51
CA LYS A 66 -33.58 -5.11 -2.33
C LYS A 66 -33.52 -5.97 -1.08
N GLU A 67 -34.15 -7.14 -1.10
CA GLU A 67 -34.17 -8.06 0.03
C GLU A 67 -32.76 -8.57 0.39
N PHE A 68 -31.96 -8.88 -0.63
CA PHE A 68 -30.57 -9.29 -0.46
C PHE A 68 -29.73 -8.20 0.23
N TYR A 69 -29.75 -6.96 -0.30
CA TYR A 69 -28.95 -5.88 0.28
C TYR A 69 -29.48 -5.42 1.63
N LEU A 70 -30.80 -5.48 1.87
CA LEU A 70 -31.40 -5.20 3.17
C LEU A 70 -30.83 -6.14 4.25
N THR A 71 -30.90 -7.46 3.99
CA THR A 71 -30.32 -8.48 4.88
C THR A 71 -28.82 -8.30 5.05
N LYS A 72 -28.11 -7.97 3.96
CA LYS A 72 -26.66 -7.72 3.98
C LYS A 72 -26.29 -6.53 4.85
N VAL A 73 -27.05 -5.44 4.74
CA VAL A 73 -26.87 -4.21 5.52
C VAL A 73 -27.07 -4.50 7.00
N ASP A 74 -28.13 -5.22 7.38
CA ASP A 74 -28.40 -5.52 8.79
C ASP A 74 -27.33 -6.43 9.41
N HIS A 75 -26.90 -7.47 8.68
CA HIS A 75 -25.77 -8.30 9.11
C HIS A 75 -24.47 -7.47 9.26
N LEU A 76 -24.19 -6.56 8.31
CA LEU A 76 -22.99 -5.71 8.36
C LEU A 76 -23.05 -4.67 9.48
N LYS A 77 -24.23 -4.12 9.81
CA LYS A 77 -24.41 -3.20 10.96
C LYS A 77 -24.04 -3.90 12.26
N VAL A 78 -24.51 -5.13 12.47
CA VAL A 78 -24.17 -5.94 13.66
C VAL A 78 -22.67 -6.22 13.69
N ALA A 79 -22.09 -6.64 12.56
CA ALA A 79 -20.65 -6.92 12.47
C ALA A 79 -19.79 -5.67 12.74
N VAL A 80 -20.20 -4.48 12.28
CA VAL A 80 -19.53 -3.20 12.57
C VAL A 80 -19.63 -2.84 14.05
N ALA A 81 -20.80 -3.02 14.67
CA ALA A 81 -20.99 -2.75 16.10
C ALA A 81 -20.11 -3.66 16.97
N MET A 82 -20.02 -4.96 16.63
CA MET A 82 -19.12 -5.91 17.28
C MET A 82 -17.66 -5.51 17.11
N GLU A 83 -17.25 -5.18 15.88
CA GLU A 83 -15.87 -4.79 15.58
C GLU A 83 -15.48 -3.48 16.27
N ARG A 84 -16.41 -2.55 16.47
CA ARG A 84 -16.16 -1.31 17.20
C ARG A 84 -15.73 -1.57 18.64
N ASN A 85 -16.37 -2.52 19.31
CA ASN A 85 -15.97 -2.93 20.66
C ASN A 85 -14.64 -3.69 20.65
N ASN A 86 -14.42 -4.53 19.63
CA ASN A 86 -13.15 -5.25 19.46
C ASN A 86 -11.96 -4.32 19.16
N ALA A 87 -12.15 -3.25 18.39
CA ALA A 87 -11.09 -2.29 18.10
C ALA A 87 -10.55 -1.61 19.37
N LEU A 88 -11.40 -1.41 20.39
CA LEU A 88 -10.99 -0.81 21.67
C LEU A 88 -10.05 -1.70 22.49
N THR A 89 -9.98 -3.01 22.20
CA THR A 89 -9.04 -3.92 22.87
C THR A 89 -7.65 -3.90 22.23
N HIS A 90 -7.55 -3.49 20.96
CA HIS A 90 -6.32 -3.46 20.17
C HIS A 90 -5.68 -2.06 20.21
N LYS A 91 -5.04 -1.76 21.33
CA LYS A 91 -4.33 -0.49 21.54
C LYS A 91 -3.00 -0.44 20.77
N LEU A 92 -2.77 0.66 20.05
CA LEU A 92 -1.51 0.91 19.35
C LEU A 92 -0.45 1.53 20.28
N PRO A 93 0.85 1.35 19.99
CA PRO A 93 1.94 2.00 20.72
C PRO A 93 2.09 3.48 20.34
N ILE A 94 0.98 4.20 20.15
CA ILE A 94 0.91 5.61 19.76
C ILE A 94 -0.11 6.31 20.66
N ALA A 95 0.23 7.50 21.14
CA ALA A 95 -0.66 8.37 21.91
C ALA A 95 -0.54 9.82 21.43
N PHE A 96 -1.68 10.50 21.37
CA PHE A 96 -1.78 11.92 21.08
C PHE A 96 -1.87 12.69 22.39
N VAL A 97 -1.01 13.69 22.55
CA VAL A 97 -0.95 14.53 23.75
C VAL A 97 -1.35 15.95 23.36
N THR A 98 -2.36 16.49 24.06
CA THR A 98 -2.85 17.85 23.85
C THR A 98 -2.33 18.75 24.95
N PHE A 99 -1.65 19.84 24.57
CA PHE A 99 -1.11 20.83 25.50
C PHE A 99 -2.05 22.03 25.68
N ALA A 100 -1.97 22.68 26.83
CA ALA A 100 -2.69 23.91 27.09
C ALA A 100 -2.27 25.05 26.16
N LYS A 101 -3.22 25.98 25.92
CA LYS A 101 -2.99 27.17 25.09
C LYS A 101 -1.84 27.99 25.66
N GLY A 102 -0.84 28.28 24.83
CA GLY A 102 0.36 29.03 25.21
C GLY A 102 1.62 28.15 25.39
N VAL A 103 1.47 26.83 25.42
CA VAL A 103 2.59 25.89 25.37
C VAL A 103 2.99 25.67 23.91
N THR A 104 4.29 25.73 23.59
CA THR A 104 4.81 25.43 22.24
C THR A 104 5.30 23.97 22.16
N PRO A 105 4.55 23.04 21.54
CA PRO A 105 4.90 21.61 21.53
C PRO A 105 6.25 21.30 20.86
N LYS A 106 6.64 22.15 19.89
CA LYS A 106 7.89 22.02 19.13
C LYS A 106 9.14 22.00 20.03
N VAL A 107 9.15 22.77 21.12
CA VAL A 107 10.28 22.83 22.06
C VAL A 107 10.53 21.44 22.69
N TYR A 108 9.45 20.71 22.99
CA TYR A 108 9.54 19.38 23.59
C TYR A 108 10.02 18.33 22.59
N VAL A 109 9.48 18.36 21.37
CA VAL A 109 9.94 17.49 20.27
C VAL A 109 11.45 17.68 20.03
N GLU A 110 11.93 18.92 20.07
CA GLU A 110 13.37 19.22 19.91
C GLU A 110 14.23 18.82 21.11
N SER A 111 13.66 18.77 22.31
CA SER A 111 14.36 18.33 23.52
C SER A 111 14.62 16.81 23.53
N TYR A 112 13.76 16.04 22.87
CA TYR A 112 13.76 14.57 22.86
C TYR A 112 14.47 13.95 21.65
N LYS A 113 15.19 14.76 20.87
CA LYS A 113 15.94 14.28 19.71
C LYS A 113 17.07 13.32 20.13
N PRO A 114 17.38 12.30 19.29
CA PRO A 114 18.54 11.45 19.52
C PRO A 114 19.80 12.31 19.68
N CYS A 115 20.66 11.92 20.64
CA CYS A 115 21.86 12.64 21.08
C CYS A 115 21.67 13.79 22.11
N ARG A 116 20.45 14.11 22.52
CA ARG A 116 20.19 14.95 23.71
C ARG A 116 19.83 14.07 24.90
N ARG A 117 20.22 14.50 26.12
CA ARG A 117 19.79 13.83 27.35
C ARG A 117 18.27 13.96 27.46
N THR A 118 17.58 12.84 27.38
CA THR A 118 16.13 12.77 27.59
C THR A 118 15.80 13.23 29.02
N PRO A 119 14.75 14.05 29.21
CA PRO A 119 14.26 14.41 30.53
C PRO A 119 13.98 13.15 31.35
N GLN A 120 14.66 12.99 32.50
CA GLN A 120 14.50 11.85 33.38
C GLN A 120 13.43 12.14 34.44
N SER A 121 12.55 11.17 34.67
CA SER A 121 11.55 11.15 35.71
C SER A 121 11.76 9.92 36.60
N SER A 122 11.19 9.92 37.80
CA SER A 122 11.18 8.74 38.68
C SER A 122 10.51 7.52 38.06
N LEU A 123 9.71 7.70 37.00
CA LEU A 123 9.03 6.63 36.28
C LEU A 123 9.74 6.24 34.98
N SER A 124 10.79 6.96 34.56
CA SER A 124 11.41 6.81 33.24
C SER A 124 11.85 5.38 32.91
N ASP A 125 12.36 4.65 33.90
CA ASP A 125 12.74 3.23 33.73
C ASP A 125 11.51 2.31 33.61
N SER A 126 10.44 2.59 34.34
CA SER A 126 9.20 1.79 34.33
C SER A 126 8.42 1.89 33.02
N ILE A 127 8.44 3.06 32.37
CA ILE A 127 7.76 3.33 31.10
C ILE A 127 8.71 3.31 29.90
N ASN A 128 9.98 2.97 30.13
CA ASN A 128 11.06 2.97 29.15
C ASN A 128 11.07 4.25 28.29
N SER A 129 11.04 5.41 28.96
CA SER A 129 10.86 6.72 28.30
C SER A 129 11.97 7.06 27.32
N ASN A 130 13.12 6.40 27.41
CA ASN A 130 14.28 6.61 26.52
C ASN A 130 14.03 6.12 25.09
N ASN A 131 13.08 5.20 24.89
CA ASN A 131 12.74 4.67 23.57
C ASN A 131 11.56 5.41 22.92
N TRP A 132 11.11 6.52 23.50
CA TRP A 132 9.98 7.27 22.98
C TRP A 132 10.43 8.21 21.87
N GLU A 133 9.69 8.20 20.77
CA GLU A 133 9.85 9.15 19.68
C GLU A 133 8.70 10.16 19.74
N LEU A 134 9.04 11.44 19.83
CA LEU A 134 8.05 12.53 19.78
C LEU A 134 8.06 13.18 18.42
N PHE A 135 6.86 13.44 17.91
CA PHE A 135 6.64 14.12 16.66
C PHE A 135 5.54 15.16 16.83
N LEU A 136 5.57 16.21 16.02
CA LEU A 136 4.45 17.11 15.92
C LEU A 136 3.32 16.39 15.19
N SER A 137 2.16 16.26 15.82
CA SER A 137 1.00 15.65 15.17
C SER A 137 0.58 16.49 13.97
N PRO A 138 0.31 15.88 12.81
CA PRO A 138 -0.41 16.55 11.74
C PRO A 138 -1.86 16.80 12.16
N LEU A 139 -2.58 17.53 11.33
CA LEU A 139 -4.00 17.84 11.54
C LEU A 139 -4.84 16.56 11.39
N SER A 140 -5.95 16.47 12.13
CA SER A 140 -6.74 15.23 12.22
C SER A 140 -7.33 14.74 10.89
N TRP A 141 -7.57 15.63 9.93
CA TRP A 141 -8.06 15.30 8.58
C TRP A 141 -6.95 14.91 7.59
N ASP A 142 -5.71 15.23 7.95
CA ASP A 142 -4.52 14.89 7.18
C ASP A 142 -3.95 13.53 7.60
N LEU A 143 -4.31 13.07 8.79
CA LEU A 143 -3.91 11.79 9.33
C LEU A 143 -4.60 10.62 8.61
N ILE A 144 -3.83 9.65 8.15
CA ILE A 144 -4.32 8.40 7.55
C ILE A 144 -4.40 7.33 8.63
N TRP A 145 -5.58 7.15 9.20
CA TRP A 145 -5.79 6.25 10.34
C TRP A 145 -5.52 4.78 10.01
N GLU A 146 -5.75 4.34 8.76
CA GLU A 146 -5.41 2.98 8.32
C GLU A 146 -3.91 2.67 8.48
N ASN A 147 -3.08 3.70 8.33
CA ASN A 147 -1.64 3.55 8.26
C ASN A 147 -0.98 3.51 9.64
N LEU A 148 -1.68 3.96 10.70
CA LEU A 148 -1.17 4.02 12.07
C LEU A 148 -0.92 2.64 12.67
N SER A 149 -1.74 1.65 12.31
CA SER A 149 -1.56 0.25 12.74
C SER A 149 -0.67 -0.56 11.79
N SER A 150 -0.09 0.08 10.77
CA SER A 150 0.80 -0.61 9.84
C SER A 150 2.02 -1.16 10.58
N ASN A 151 2.20 -2.48 10.52
CA ASN A 151 3.34 -3.13 11.11
C ASN A 151 4.61 -2.78 10.32
N ARG A 152 5.63 -2.27 11.00
CA ARG A 152 6.96 -1.95 10.43
C ARG A 152 7.58 -3.13 9.66
N VAL A 153 7.31 -4.36 10.08
CA VAL A 153 7.77 -5.57 9.37
C VAL A 153 7.03 -5.76 8.05
N ILE A 154 5.70 -5.56 8.05
CA ILE A 154 4.89 -5.64 6.84
C ILE A 154 5.34 -4.55 5.86
N TRP A 155 5.64 -3.35 6.35
CA TRP A 155 6.22 -2.27 5.55
C TRP A 155 7.55 -2.66 4.89
N TRP A 156 8.49 -3.26 5.64
CA TRP A 156 9.77 -3.72 5.10
C TRP A 156 9.61 -4.84 4.06
N LEU A 157 8.75 -5.83 4.34
CA LEU A 157 8.49 -6.93 3.41
C LEU A 157 7.89 -6.40 2.09
N ARG A 158 6.98 -5.44 2.22
CA ARG A 158 6.32 -4.75 1.11
C ARG A 158 7.32 -3.96 0.26
N TRP A 159 8.15 -3.15 0.89
CA TRP A 159 9.24 -2.42 0.24
C TRP A 159 10.20 -3.38 -0.47
N PHE A 160 10.62 -4.45 0.20
CA PHE A 160 11.49 -5.46 -0.39
C PHE A 160 10.85 -6.15 -1.60
N THR A 161 9.57 -6.51 -1.51
CA THR A 161 8.83 -7.17 -2.60
C THR A 161 8.74 -6.26 -3.83
N LEU A 162 8.43 -4.97 -3.66
CA LEU A 162 8.37 -4.02 -4.77
C LEU A 162 9.74 -3.85 -5.44
N ASN A 163 10.81 -3.72 -4.66
CA ASN A 163 12.16 -3.59 -5.19
C ASN A 163 12.63 -4.88 -5.87
N LEU A 164 12.29 -6.06 -5.33
CA LEU A 164 12.59 -7.34 -5.96
C LEU A 164 11.88 -7.48 -7.31
N ILE A 165 10.60 -7.14 -7.39
CA ILE A 165 9.85 -7.10 -8.65
C ILE A 165 10.54 -6.15 -9.63
N LEU A 166 10.88 -4.93 -9.20
CA LEU A 166 11.56 -3.96 -10.06
C LEU A 166 12.90 -4.50 -10.59
N ILE A 167 13.71 -5.14 -9.76
CA ILE A 167 14.97 -5.79 -10.17
C ILE A 167 14.72 -6.87 -11.21
N LEU A 168 13.73 -7.75 -10.99
CA LEU A 168 13.38 -8.78 -11.96
C LEU A 168 12.95 -8.15 -13.29
N PHE A 169 12.08 -7.14 -13.25
CA PHE A 169 11.69 -6.39 -14.44
C PHE A 169 12.92 -5.81 -15.16
N VAL A 170 13.80 -5.10 -14.45
CA VAL A 170 15.03 -4.56 -15.04
C VAL A 170 15.84 -5.68 -15.70
N ILE A 171 16.07 -6.81 -15.04
CA ILE A 171 16.86 -7.92 -15.62
C ILE A 171 16.18 -8.47 -16.88
N PHE A 172 14.87 -8.77 -16.84
CA PHE A 172 14.14 -9.31 -17.98
C PHE A 172 14.05 -8.32 -19.14
N PHE A 173 14.04 -7.03 -18.87
CA PHE A 173 13.94 -6.00 -19.88
C PHE A 173 15.32 -5.57 -20.39
N THR A 174 16.34 -5.30 -19.56
CA THR A 174 17.65 -4.83 -20.04
C THR A 174 18.50 -5.92 -20.67
N THR A 175 18.35 -7.19 -20.28
CA THR A 175 19.24 -8.27 -20.75
C THR A 175 18.99 -8.66 -22.22
N PRO A 176 17.75 -8.85 -22.71
CA PRO A 176 17.50 -9.21 -24.11
C PRO A 176 17.98 -8.17 -25.14
N PRO A 177 17.76 -6.85 -24.97
CA PRO A 177 18.29 -5.83 -25.88
C PRO A 177 19.82 -5.79 -25.94
N VAL A 178 20.51 -5.97 -24.80
CA VAL A 178 21.98 -6.02 -24.78
C VAL A 178 22.47 -7.21 -25.60
N ILE A 179 21.85 -8.37 -25.43
CA ILE A 179 22.18 -9.57 -26.22
C ILE A 179 21.88 -9.34 -27.71
N LEU A 180 20.76 -8.71 -28.06
CA LEU A 180 20.39 -8.43 -29.45
C LEU A 180 21.32 -7.40 -30.11
N ASN A 181 21.70 -6.34 -29.40
CA ASN A 181 22.57 -5.30 -29.94
C ASN A 181 24.02 -5.76 -30.08
N SER A 182 24.51 -6.59 -29.15
CA SER A 182 25.85 -7.20 -29.23
C SER A 182 25.87 -8.52 -30.00
N SER A 183 24.72 -9.00 -30.51
CA SER A 183 24.61 -10.32 -31.12
C SER A 183 25.55 -10.50 -32.32
N GLU A 184 25.75 -9.46 -33.14
CA GLU A 184 26.65 -9.50 -34.28
C GLU A 184 28.12 -9.55 -33.85
N GLU A 185 28.54 -8.72 -32.90
CA GLU A 185 29.91 -8.71 -32.36
C GLU A 185 30.25 -10.03 -31.65
N ILE A 186 29.31 -10.54 -30.86
CA ILE A 186 29.42 -11.83 -30.18
C ILE A 186 29.53 -12.96 -31.21
N TRP A 187 28.73 -12.94 -32.27
CA TRP A 187 28.80 -13.93 -33.35
C TRP A 187 30.13 -13.88 -34.10
N ILE A 188 30.67 -12.70 -34.40
CA ILE A 188 31.98 -12.51 -35.03
C ILE A 188 33.09 -13.05 -34.12
N TYR A 189 33.07 -12.74 -32.83
CA TYR A 189 34.02 -13.27 -31.84
C TYR A 189 33.98 -14.80 -31.75
N PHE A 190 32.78 -15.39 -31.65
CA PHE A 190 32.62 -16.84 -31.62
C PHE A 190 33.09 -17.49 -32.92
N LYS A 191 32.80 -16.90 -34.07
CA LYS A 191 33.25 -17.39 -35.38
C LYS A 191 34.78 -17.37 -35.50
N HIS A 192 35.43 -16.29 -35.05
CA HIS A 192 36.89 -16.18 -35.02
C HIS A 192 37.50 -17.27 -34.13
N LYS A 193 37.01 -17.40 -32.90
CA LYS A 193 37.51 -18.37 -31.91
C LYS A 193 37.23 -19.83 -32.31
N ALA A 194 36.11 -20.10 -32.97
CA ALA A 194 35.79 -21.42 -33.51
C ALA A 194 36.68 -21.79 -34.71
N GLY A 195 37.09 -20.79 -35.50
CA GLY A 195 38.09 -20.95 -36.56
C GLY A 195 39.47 -21.34 -36.01
N GLU A 196 39.91 -20.72 -34.90
CA GLU A 196 41.13 -21.11 -34.19
C GLU A 196 41.06 -22.54 -33.61
N LEU A 197 39.87 -22.98 -33.20
CA LEU A 197 39.63 -24.32 -32.63
C LEU A 197 39.26 -25.38 -33.68
N ASN A 198 39.26 -25.03 -34.97
CA ASN A 198 38.91 -25.91 -36.10
C ASN A 198 37.52 -26.58 -35.97
N ILE A 199 36.56 -25.88 -35.33
CA ILE A 199 35.17 -26.34 -35.14
C ILE A 199 34.32 -25.80 -36.30
N THR A 200 33.69 -26.71 -37.05
CA THR A 200 32.79 -26.33 -38.16
C THR A 200 31.42 -25.89 -37.60
N ILE A 201 31.20 -24.58 -37.50
CA ILE A 201 29.87 -24.03 -37.19
C ILE A 201 29.03 -24.10 -38.47
N LYS A 202 27.99 -24.94 -38.48
CA LYS A 202 26.98 -24.91 -39.55
C LYS A 202 26.31 -23.55 -39.54
N ASN A 203 26.26 -22.88 -40.68
CA ASN A 203 25.56 -21.59 -40.83
C ASN A 203 24.13 -21.73 -40.32
N ALA A 204 23.85 -21.15 -39.15
CA ALA A 204 22.48 -20.97 -38.67
C ALA A 204 21.86 -19.86 -39.52
N THR A 205 21.34 -20.22 -40.69
CA THR A 205 20.55 -19.31 -41.50
C THR A 205 19.22 -19.06 -40.79
N GLY A 206 19.00 -17.80 -40.42
CA GLY A 206 17.71 -17.17 -40.65
C GLY A 206 16.69 -17.27 -39.52
N TYR A 207 16.91 -16.51 -38.46
CA TYR A 207 15.88 -15.62 -37.92
C TYR A 207 16.59 -14.36 -37.43
N GLY A 208 17.16 -13.60 -38.38
CA GLY A 208 17.64 -12.26 -38.08
C GLY A 208 16.45 -11.43 -37.65
N VAL A 209 16.50 -10.93 -36.42
CA VAL A 209 15.50 -10.00 -35.90
C VAL A 209 15.42 -8.82 -36.87
N PRO A 210 14.23 -8.40 -37.34
CA PRO A 210 14.12 -7.31 -38.29
C PRO A 210 14.88 -6.07 -37.81
N GLY A 211 15.64 -5.39 -38.68
CA GLY A 211 16.51 -4.26 -38.26
C GLY A 211 15.76 -3.14 -37.53
N PHE A 212 14.46 -2.96 -37.79
CA PHE A 212 13.63 -2.03 -37.02
C PHE A 212 13.46 -2.49 -35.55
N VAL A 213 13.29 -3.79 -35.29
CA VAL A 213 13.21 -4.32 -33.94
C VAL A 213 14.55 -4.08 -33.24
N GLN A 214 15.68 -4.39 -33.87
CA GLN A 214 16.99 -4.16 -33.24
C GLN A 214 17.26 -2.67 -32.93
N SER A 215 16.87 -1.76 -33.83
CA SER A 215 17.09 -0.31 -33.65
C SER A 215 16.16 0.34 -32.62
N TYR A 216 14.89 -0.08 -32.56
CA TYR A 216 13.88 0.57 -31.72
C TYR A 216 13.54 -0.19 -30.43
N PHE A 217 13.87 -1.48 -30.33
CA PHE A 217 13.52 -2.31 -29.16
C PHE A 217 14.16 -1.79 -27.88
N ALA A 218 15.45 -1.44 -27.90
CA ALA A 218 16.15 -0.90 -26.73
C ALA A 218 15.56 0.46 -26.27
N SER A 219 15.22 1.34 -27.21
CA SER A 219 14.60 2.64 -26.94
C SER A 219 13.19 2.49 -26.39
N PHE A 220 12.36 1.64 -27.01
CA PHE A 220 11.01 1.31 -26.53
C PHE A 220 11.06 0.76 -25.10
N LEU A 221 12.00 -0.13 -24.81
CA LEU A 221 12.17 -0.71 -23.49
C LEU A 221 12.59 0.28 -22.43
N SER A 222 13.49 1.19 -22.80
CA SER A 222 13.96 2.24 -21.91
C SER A 222 12.81 3.19 -21.54
N ILE A 223 11.94 3.53 -22.51
CA ILE A 223 10.73 4.32 -22.27
C ILE A 223 9.74 3.55 -21.38
N LEU A 224 9.52 2.26 -21.66
CA LEU A 224 8.65 1.41 -20.85
C LEU A 224 9.17 1.33 -19.41
N LEU A 225 10.47 1.10 -19.22
CA LEU A 225 11.10 1.02 -17.91
C LEU A 225 11.00 2.36 -17.17
N ALA A 226 11.24 3.49 -17.84
CA ALA A 226 11.09 4.82 -17.25
C ALA A 226 9.64 5.10 -16.81
N SER A 227 8.66 4.72 -17.63
CA SER A 227 7.23 4.86 -17.30
C SER A 227 6.83 3.97 -16.12
N LEU A 228 7.34 2.74 -16.08
CA LEU A 228 7.11 1.80 -14.99
C LEU A 228 7.77 2.27 -13.71
N MET A 229 8.98 2.83 -13.78
CA MET A 229 9.70 3.38 -12.64
C MET A 229 8.93 4.57 -12.03
N MET A 230 8.42 5.48 -12.86
CA MET A 230 7.57 6.59 -12.38
C MET A 230 6.29 6.08 -11.72
N TYR A 231 5.66 5.05 -12.28
CA TYR A 231 4.49 4.40 -11.67
C TYR A 231 4.85 3.74 -10.33
N CYS A 232 5.96 2.99 -10.28
CA CYS A 232 6.47 2.36 -9.07
C CYS A 232 6.82 3.39 -8.00
N ILE A 233 7.44 4.52 -8.34
CA ILE A 233 7.73 5.61 -7.39
C ILE A 233 6.43 6.17 -6.82
N THR A 234 5.46 6.50 -7.69
CA THR A 234 4.17 7.07 -7.26
C THR A 234 3.42 6.09 -6.35
N LYS A 235 3.43 4.80 -6.69
CA LYS A 235 2.84 3.75 -5.86
C LYS A 235 3.66 3.47 -4.61
N SER A 236 4.99 3.59 -4.65
CA SER A 236 5.87 3.45 -3.48
C SER A 236 5.57 4.52 -2.47
N VAL A 237 5.45 5.79 -2.87
CA VAL A 237 5.06 6.89 -1.97
C VAL A 237 3.68 6.64 -1.35
N ALA A 238 2.70 6.20 -2.15
CA ALA A 238 1.38 5.82 -1.64
C ALA A 238 1.41 4.56 -0.74
N PHE A 239 2.45 3.75 -0.86
CA PHE A 239 2.64 2.47 -0.17
C PHE A 239 3.69 2.53 0.93
N GLU A 240 4.35 3.67 1.11
CA GLU A 240 5.22 3.93 2.25
C GLU A 240 4.41 4.14 3.53
N TYR A 241 3.07 4.11 3.43
CA TYR A 241 2.15 4.19 4.57
C TYR A 241 2.52 5.36 5.47
N HIS A 242 2.84 6.51 4.88
CA HIS A 242 2.96 7.73 5.67
C HIS A 242 1.63 7.96 6.39
N TRP A 243 1.75 8.22 7.68
CA TRP A 243 0.68 8.61 8.58
C TRP A 243 0.04 9.95 8.24
N SER A 244 0.67 10.78 7.39
CA SER A 244 0.11 12.01 6.80
C SER A 244 0.10 11.91 5.28
N LYS A 245 -0.77 12.68 4.61
CA LYS A 245 -0.86 12.73 3.15
C LYS A 245 0.29 13.52 2.50
#